data_AF-A0A7J2X2U6-F1
#
_entry.id   AF-A0A7J2X2U6-F1
#
_cell.length_a   1.000
_cell.length_b   1.000
_cell.length_c   1.000
_cell.angle_alpha   90.00
_cell.angle_beta   90.00
_cell.angle_gamma   90.00
#
_symmetry.space_group_name_H-M   'P 1'
#
loop_
_entity.id
_entity.type
_entity.pdbx_description
1 polymer ?
#
loop_
_entity_poly.entity_id
_entity_poly.type
_entity_poly.pdbx_seq_one_letter_code
_entity_poly.pdbx_strand_id
1 'polypeptide(L)' 'MWRNIDFKEWTYILHPRPVAIIAARYGSRLSAMPASWVTPVSREPPVIAIAIARNRYT' A
#
# COMPACT_ATOMS: atom_id res chain seq x y z
N MET A 1 4.53 18.64 8.23
CA MET A 1 5.94 18.51 7.81
C MET A 1 6.11 17.12 7.22
N TRP A 2 6.59 16.99 5.98
CA TRP A 2 6.77 15.69 5.33
C TRP A 2 8.15 15.13 5.70
N ARG A 3 8.23 13.83 6.03
CA ARG A 3 9.49 13.13 6.34
C ARG A 3 9.85 12.23 5.17
N ASN A 4 11.08 12.34 4.68
CA ASN A 4 11.64 11.33 3.77
C ASN A 4 11.91 10.06 4.57
N ILE A 5 11.46 8.91 4.06
CA ILE A 5 11.59 7.62 4.75
C ILE A 5 12.57 6.76 3.96
N ASP A 6 13.59 6.25 4.64
CA ASP A 6 14.58 5.36 4.07
C ASP A 6 14.01 3.96 3.82
N PHE A 7 14.58 3.23 2.85
CA PHE A 7 14.18 1.84 2.57
C PHE A 7 14.45 0.88 3.74
N LYS A 8 15.25 1.25 4.74
CA LYS A 8 15.37 0.46 5.98
C LYS A 8 14.18 0.64 6.92
N GLU A 9 13.47 1.76 6.83
CA GLU A 9 12.44 2.16 7.79
C GLU A 9 11.00 2.03 7.24
N TRP A 10 10.82 1.82 5.93
CA TRP A 10 9.51 1.90 5.29
C TRP A 10 8.44 0.98 5.91
N THR A 11 8.84 -0.20 6.41
CA THR A 11 7.90 -1.15 7.02
C THR A 11 7.14 -0.57 8.21
N TYR A 12 7.74 0.37 8.94
CA TYR A 12 7.11 1.03 10.09
C TYR A 12 5.90 1.88 9.71
N ILE A 13 5.79 2.31 8.45
CA ILE A 13 4.59 3.00 7.94
C ILE A 13 3.37 2.08 8.00
N LEU A 14 3.57 0.77 7.84
CA LEU A 14 2.49 -0.23 7.83
C LEU A 14 2.29 -0.92 9.18
N HIS A 15 2.97 -0.49 10.25
CA HIS A 15 2.81 -1.06 11.60
C HIS A 15 2.03 -0.11 12.53
N PRO A 16 1.11 -0.63 13.39
CA PRO A 16 0.79 -2.05 13.58
C PRO A 16 -0.05 -2.66 12.43
N ARG A 17 -0.85 -1.83 11.73
CA ARG A 17 -1.54 -2.09 10.44
C ARG A 17 -2.57 -0.97 10.21
N PRO A 18 -2.19 0.15 9.58
CA PRO A 18 -3.17 1.18 9.24
C PRO A 18 -4.10 0.69 8.14
N VAL A 19 -5.25 1.35 7.98
CA VAL A 19 -6.02 1.26 6.75
C VAL A 19 -5.33 2.14 5.71
N ALA A 20 -4.80 1.52 4.66
CA ALA A 20 -4.15 2.22 3.56
C ALA A 20 -5.17 2.62 2.49
N ILE A 21 -4.93 3.75 1.82
CA ILE A 21 -5.64 4.10 0.59
C ILE A 21 -4.81 3.60 -0.60
N ILE A 22 -5.41 2.74 -1.41
CA ILE A 22 -4.79 2.15 -2.60
C ILE A 22 -5.28 2.93 -3.80
N ALA A 23 -4.40 3.73 -4.39
CA ALA A 23 -4.67 4.46 -5.61
C ALA A 23 -4.14 3.68 -6.82
N ALA A 24 -4.98 3.50 -7.83
CA ALA A 24 -4.61 2.81 -9.08
C ALA A 24 -5.05 3.65 -10.27
N ARG A 25 -4.26 3.60 -11.35
CA ARG A 25 -4.56 4.25 -12.63
C ARG A 25 -4.47 3.24 -13.76
N TYR A 26 -5.49 3.21 -14.60
CA TYR A 26 -5.50 2.45 -15.84
C TYR A 26 -5.94 3.36 -17.00
N GLY A 27 -4.98 3.74 -17.85
CA GLY A 27 -5.20 4.77 -18.87
C GLY A 27 -5.63 6.10 -18.25
N SER A 28 -6.78 6.63 -18.69
CA SER A 28 -7.38 7.86 -18.16
C SER A 28 -8.16 7.66 -16.85
N ARG A 29 -8.42 6.41 -16.43
CA ARG A 29 -9.23 6.10 -15.26
C ARG A 29 -8.37 6.09 -14.01
N LEU A 30 -8.81 6.80 -12.98
CA LEU A 30 -8.19 6.85 -11.65
C LEU A 30 -9.19 6.30 -10.61
N SER A 31 -8.71 5.48 -9.69
CA SER A 31 -9.48 4.94 -8.57
C SER A 31 -8.69 5.03 -7.28
N ALA A 32 -9.40 5.09 -6.16
CA ALA A 32 -8.85 4.86 -4.83
C ALA A 32 -9.82 4.02 -3.99
N MET A 33 -9.30 3.10 -3.19
CA MET A 33 -10.10 2.37 -2.19
C MET A 33 -9.35 2.22 -0.86
N PRO A 34 -10.07 2.14 0.28
CA PRO A 34 -9.47 1.74 1.54
C PRO A 34 -9.19 0.23 1.58
N ALA A 35 -8.04 -0.17 2.13
CA ALA A 35 -7.67 -1.55 2.37
C ALA A 35 -6.94 -1.73 3.70
N SER A 36 -7.43 -2.63 4.54
CA SER A 36 -6.82 -3.00 5.82
C SER A 36 -5.98 -4.27 5.76
N TRP A 37 -6.18 -5.10 4.73
CA TRP A 37 -5.43 -6.34 4.52
C TRP A 37 -4.18 -6.07 3.69
N VAL A 38 -3.28 -5.29 4.28
CA VAL A 38 -1.98 -4.89 3.74
C VAL A 38 -0.88 -5.37 4.67
N THR A 39 0.21 -5.91 4.11
CA THR A 39 1.37 -6.38 4.89
C THR A 39 2.67 -6.18 4.12
N PRO A 40 3.77 -5.79 4.79
CA PRO A 40 5.11 -6.03 4.26
C PRO A 40 5.34 -7.51 3.98
N VAL A 41 6.05 -7.82 2.90
CA VAL A 41 6.45 -9.20 2.51
C VAL A 41 7.97 -9.35 2.52
N SER A 42 8.70 -8.33 2.07
CA SER A 42 10.16 -8.33 2.05
C SER A 42 10.67 -6.92 2.33
N ARG A 43 11.70 -6.78 3.18
CA ARG A 43 12.33 -5.48 3.43
C ARG A 43 13.26 -5.08 2.28
N GLU A 44 14.03 -6.03 1.78
CA GLU A 44 15.03 -5.85 0.73
C GLU A 44 15.01 -7.07 -0.20
N PRO A 45 14.50 -6.95 -1.44
CA PRO A 45 13.88 -5.75 -2.02
C PRO A 45 12.57 -5.36 -1.29
N PRO A 46 12.16 -4.08 -1.30
CA PRO A 46 10.91 -3.62 -0.71
C PRO A 46 9.69 -4.22 -1.42
N VAL A 47 8.93 -5.09 -0.74
CA VAL A 47 7.73 -5.74 -1.30
C VAL A 47 6.58 -5.67 -0.30
N ILE A 48 5.39 -5.32 -0.78
CA ILE A 48 4.12 -5.28 -0.04
C ILE A 48 3.13 -6.23 -0.70
N ALA A 49 2.32 -6.92 0.11
CA ALA A 49 1.14 -7.64 -0.36
C ALA A 49 -0.14 -6.95 0.12
N ILE A 50 -1.16 -7.05 -0.72
CA ILE A 50 -2.51 -6.60 -0.42
C ILE A 50 -3.53 -7.60 -0.99
N ALA A 51 -4.60 -7.84 -0.23
CA ALA A 51 -5.72 -8.64 -0.69
C ALA A 51 -6.82 -7.74 -1.30
N ILE A 52 -7.16 -7.97 -2.57
CA ILE A 52 -8.20 -7.24 -3.30
C ILE A 52 -9.21 -8.25 -3.85
N ALA A 53 -10.50 -8.04 -3.58
CA ALA A 53 -11.55 -8.89 -4.14
C ALA A 53 -11.75 -8.61 -5.63
N ARG A 54 -12.02 -9.66 -6.42
CA ARG A 54 -12.16 -9.57 -7.89
C ARG A 54 -13.23 -8.59 -8.38
N ASN A 55 -14.24 -8.32 -7.55
CA ASN A 55 -15.33 -7.39 -7.85
C ASN A 55 -15.00 -5.92 -7.49
N ARG A 56 -13.79 -5.63 -6.97
CA ARG A 56 -13.34 -4.26 -6.75
C ARG A 56 -12.90 -3.65 -8.07
N TYR A 57 -13.17 -2.36 -8.21
CA TYR A 57 -12.83 -1.59 -9.40
C TYR A 57 -11.34 -1.19 -9.42
N THR A 58 -10.75 -0.97 -8.24
CA THR A 58 -9.34 -0.60 -8.04
C THR A 58 -8.40 -1.66 -8.56
#